data_AF-A0A9E4FUN7-F1
#
_entry.id   AF-A0A9E4FUN7-F1
#
_cell.length_a   1.000
_cell.length_b   1.000
_cell.length_c   1.000
_cell.angle_alpha   90.00
_cell.angle_beta   90.00
_cell.angle_gamma   90.00
#
_symmetry.space_group_name_H-M   'P 1'
#
loop_
_entity.id
_entity.type
_entity.pdbx_description
1 polymer ?
#
loop_
_entity_poly.entity_id
_entity_poly.type
_entity_poly.pdbx_seq_one_letter_code
_entity_poly.pdbx_strand_id
1 'polypeptide(L)'
;MTAAKRMAHAQAEIEALVLDAPPMRELQDELRRYPVRLLRQLAAEFRRRQGVVPDHALELAPYVGETALRALVASGLAEQVLSPYAVRAYKPTQRALDLLQRLAREA
;
A
#
# COMPACT_ATOMS: atom_id res chain seq x y z
N MET A 1 41.16 -11.74 0.02
CA MET A 1 39.80 -11.28 0.43
C MET A 1 39.54 -11.71 1.87
N THR A 2 39.13 -10.82 2.76
CA THR A 2 38.85 -11.14 4.18
C THR A 2 37.61 -12.03 4.31
N ALA A 3 37.48 -12.75 5.44
CA ALA A 3 36.29 -13.56 5.72
C ALA A 3 34.99 -12.74 5.68
N ALA A 4 35.01 -11.54 6.25
CA ALA A 4 33.89 -10.59 6.19
C ALA A 4 33.50 -10.23 4.75
N LYS A 5 34.48 -10.00 3.86
CA LYS A 5 34.21 -9.67 2.45
C LYS A 5 33.65 -10.88 1.67
N ARG A 6 34.05 -12.11 2.03
CA ARG A 6 33.43 -13.34 1.48
C ARG A 6 31.98 -13.50 1.92
N MET A 7 31.69 -13.28 3.21
CA MET A 7 30.32 -13.35 3.72
C MET A 7 29.41 -12.31 3.06
N ALA A 8 29.89 -11.06 2.94
CA ALA A 8 29.14 -10.00 2.28
C ALA A 8 28.85 -10.31 0.81
N HIS A 9 29.81 -10.90 0.08
CA HIS A 9 29.59 -11.34 -1.30
C HIS A 9 28.53 -12.43 -1.38
N ALA A 10 28.63 -13.46 -0.55
CA ALA A 10 27.67 -14.56 -0.53
C ALA A 10 26.25 -14.07 -0.17
N GLN A 11 26.13 -13.14 0.78
CA GLN A 11 24.86 -12.52 1.13
C GLN A 11 24.26 -11.75 -0.06
N ALA A 12 25.05 -10.91 -0.73
CA ALA A 12 24.57 -10.15 -1.89
C ALA A 12 24.12 -11.07 -3.04
N GLU A 13 24.83 -12.18 -3.25
CA GLU A 13 24.47 -13.19 -4.25
C GLU A 13 23.15 -13.89 -3.89
N ILE A 14 22.95 -14.27 -2.62
CA ILE A 14 21.68 -14.84 -2.13
C ILE A 14 20.54 -13.84 -2.33
N GLU A 15 20.72 -12.58 -1.91
CA GLU A 15 19.71 -11.53 -2.05
C GLU A 15 19.31 -11.32 -3.51
N ALA A 16 20.28 -11.28 -4.42
CA ALA A 16 20.02 -11.13 -5.85
C ALA A 16 19.22 -12.32 -6.42
N LEU A 17 19.61 -13.56 -6.08
CA LEU A 17 18.90 -14.77 -6.53
C LEU A 17 17.48 -14.85 -5.98
N VAL A 18 17.29 -14.47 -4.71
CA VAL A 18 15.96 -14.44 -4.09
C VAL A 18 15.08 -13.37 -4.75
N LEU A 19 15.60 -12.16 -4.94
CA LEU A 19 14.84 -11.06 -5.55
C LEU A 19 14.44 -11.32 -7.00
N ASP A 20 15.25 -12.09 -7.74
CA ASP A 20 14.91 -12.50 -9.11
C ASP A 20 14.02 -13.75 -9.16
N ALA A 21 13.74 -14.42 -8.04
CA ALA A 21 12.79 -15.53 -8.05
C ALA A 21 11.38 -15.05 -8.45
N PRO A 22 10.62 -15.80 -9.28
CA PRO A 22 9.28 -15.40 -9.71
C PRO A 22 8.34 -14.97 -8.57
N PRO A 23 8.26 -15.69 -7.42
CA PRO A 23 7.38 -15.27 -6.32
C PRO A 23 7.74 -13.91 -5.72
N MET A 24 9.03 -13.55 -5.71
CA MET A 24 9.48 -12.24 -5.23
C MET A 24 9.13 -11.13 -6.21
N ARG A 25 9.22 -11.39 -7.52
CA ARG A 25 8.75 -10.43 -8.55
C ARG A 25 7.24 -10.23 -8.51
N GLU A 26 6.48 -11.31 -8.32
CA GLU A 26 5.02 -11.25 -8.13
C GLU A 26 4.66 -10.41 -6.89
N LEU A 27 5.36 -10.62 -5.77
CA LEU A 27 5.17 -9.82 -4.57
C LEU A 27 5.51 -8.35 -4.80
N GLN A 28 6.60 -8.03 -5.51
CA GLN A 28 6.95 -6.65 -5.86
C GLN A 28 5.88 -5.98 -6.72
N ASP A 29 5.31 -6.71 -7.67
CA ASP A 29 4.21 -6.22 -8.49
C ASP A 29 2.94 -5.98 -7.65
N GLU A 30 2.64 -6.88 -6.73
CA GLU A 30 1.52 -6.71 -5.81
C GLU A 30 1.74 -5.51 -4.88
N LEU A 31 2.96 -5.28 -4.38
CA LEU A 31 3.31 -4.09 -3.59
C LEU A 31 3.10 -2.78 -4.36
N ARG A 32 3.20 -2.79 -5.70
CA ARG A 32 2.90 -1.63 -6.55
C ARG A 32 1.40 -1.48 -6.81
N ARG A 33 0.69 -2.58 -7.07
CA ARG A 33 -0.71 -2.57 -7.50
C ARG A 33 -1.70 -2.48 -6.35
N TYR A 34 -1.42 -3.15 -5.24
CA TYR A 34 -2.29 -3.23 -4.07
C TYR A 34 -2.66 -1.84 -3.52
N PRO A 35 -1.72 -0.89 -3.31
CA PRO A 35 -2.06 0.44 -2.80
C PRO A 35 -3.05 1.20 -3.69
N VAL A 36 -2.99 1.03 -5.01
CA VAL A 36 -3.92 1.65 -5.94
C VAL A 36 -5.33 1.04 -5.80
N ARG A 37 -5.42 -0.29 -5.68
CA ARG A 37 -6.71 -0.97 -5.44
C ARG A 37 -7.31 -0.54 -4.10
N LEU A 38 -6.47 -0.49 -3.05
CA LEU A 38 -6.89 -0.05 -1.73
C LEU A 38 -7.36 1.41 -1.74
N LEU A 39 -6.67 2.30 -2.45
CA LEU A 39 -7.08 3.71 -2.58
C LEU A 39 -8.44 3.84 -3.29
N ARG A 40 -8.68 3.04 -4.33
CA ARG A 40 -9.99 2.97 -5.00
C ARG A 40 -11.09 2.49 -4.05
N GLN A 41 -10.83 1.45 -3.26
CA GLN A 41 -11.75 0.95 -2.25
C GLN A 41 -12.06 2.02 -1.20
N LEU A 42 -11.02 2.67 -0.66
CA LEU A 42 -11.15 3.76 0.30
C LEU A 42 -12.02 4.90 -0.25
N ALA A 43 -11.77 5.33 -1.49
CA ALA A 43 -12.55 6.40 -2.12
C ALA A 43 -14.00 5.99 -2.44
N ALA A 44 -14.25 4.72 -2.74
CA ALA A 44 -15.60 4.20 -2.91
C ALA A 44 -16.36 4.18 -1.57
N GLU A 45 -15.75 3.65 -0.52
CA GLU A 45 -16.34 3.61 0.82
C GLU A 45 -16.57 5.00 1.39
N PHE A 46 -15.63 5.93 1.19
CA PHE A 46 -15.77 7.33 1.61
C PHE A 46 -16.98 8.00 0.97
N ARG A 47 -17.18 7.80 -0.33
CA ARG A 47 -18.35 8.33 -1.06
C ARG A 47 -19.65 7.66 -0.60
N ARG A 48 -19.65 6.34 -0.40
CA ARG A 48 -20.82 5.58 0.07
C ARG A 48 -21.27 6.02 1.45
N ARG A 49 -20.32 6.28 2.35
CA ARG A 49 -20.57 6.67 3.75
C ARG A 49 -20.78 8.17 3.93
N GLN A 50 -20.38 8.99 2.95
CA GLN A 50 -20.30 10.45 3.06
C GLN A 50 -19.50 10.89 4.31
N GLY A 51 -18.44 10.15 4.64
CA GLY A 51 -17.73 10.30 5.90
C GLY A 51 -16.53 9.38 6.03
N VAL A 52 -15.85 9.47 7.17
CA VAL A 52 -14.62 8.72 7.45
C VAL A 52 -14.85 7.20 7.36
N VAL A 53 -13.83 6.49 6.88
CA VAL A 53 -13.87 5.05 6.61
C VAL A 53 -13.10 4.31 7.70
N PRO A 54 -13.76 3.53 8.57
CA PRO A 54 -13.08 2.64 9.50
C PRO A 54 -12.16 1.64 8.79
N ASP A 55 -11.06 1.26 9.42
CA ASP A 55 -10.15 0.21 8.93
C ASP A 55 -10.87 -1.11 8.60
N HIS A 56 -11.76 -1.57 9.48
CA HIS A 56 -12.55 -2.80 9.30
C HIS A 56 -13.61 -2.71 8.19
N ALA A 57 -13.79 -1.53 7.58
CA ALA A 57 -14.60 -1.38 6.36
C ALA A 57 -13.79 -1.65 5.08
N LEU A 58 -12.46 -1.78 5.20
CA LEU A 58 -11.56 -2.06 4.09
C LEU A 58 -11.22 -3.55 4.07
N GLU A 59 -11.11 -4.11 2.86
CA GLU A 59 -10.70 -5.50 2.64
C GLU A 59 -9.17 -5.54 2.61
N LEU A 60 -8.59 -5.53 3.81
CA LEU A 60 -7.15 -5.52 3.99
C LEU A 60 -6.59 -6.94 3.83
N ALA A 61 -5.66 -7.11 2.89
CA ALA A 61 -4.72 -8.22 2.96
C ALA A 61 -3.85 -8.01 4.21
N PRO A 62 -3.43 -9.05 4.95
CA PRO A 62 -2.85 -8.90 6.29
C PRO A 62 -1.70 -7.88 6.38
N TYR A 63 -0.46 -8.30 6.17
CA TYR A 63 0.69 -7.41 6.28
C TYR A 63 0.76 -6.40 5.13
N VAL A 64 0.42 -6.84 3.92
CA VAL A 64 0.50 -6.02 2.70
C VAL A 64 -0.52 -4.87 2.74
N GLY A 65 -1.74 -5.12 3.21
CA GLY A 65 -2.79 -4.11 3.27
C GLY A 65 -2.53 -3.05 4.31
N GLU A 66 -2.08 -3.44 5.50
CA GLU A 66 -1.64 -2.49 6.54
C GLU A 66 -0.46 -1.63 6.05
N THR A 67 0.53 -2.27 5.41
CA THR A 67 1.69 -1.55 4.86
C THR A 67 1.27 -0.58 3.76
N ALA A 68 0.38 -0.99 2.87
CA ALA A 68 -0.15 -0.15 1.81
C ALA A 68 -0.95 1.04 2.36
N LEU A 69 -1.79 0.83 3.39
CA LEU A 69 -2.56 1.90 4.02
C LEU A 69 -1.64 2.94 4.66
N ARG A 70 -0.60 2.50 5.37
CA ARG A 70 0.43 3.38 5.92
C ARG A 70 1.19 4.13 4.83
N ALA A 71 1.49 3.48 3.71
CA ALA A 71 2.13 4.12 2.55
C ALA A 71 1.23 5.19 1.91
N LEU A 72 -0.08 4.95 1.80
CA LEU A 72 -1.05 5.94 1.33
C LEU A 72 -1.11 7.16 2.25
N VAL A 73 -1.04 6.96 3.58
CA VAL A 73 -0.98 8.05 4.55
C VAL A 73 0.34 8.82 4.42
N ALA A 74 1.48 8.11 4.41
CA ALA A 74 2.80 8.73 4.32
C ALA A 74 3.02 9.50 3.00
N SER A 75 2.36 9.08 1.92
CA SER A 75 2.41 9.77 0.61
C SER A 75 1.38 10.89 0.45
N GLY A 76 0.54 11.15 1.46
CA GLY A 76 -0.50 12.18 1.40
C GLY A 76 -1.68 11.86 0.48
N LEU A 77 -1.91 10.57 0.18
CA LEU A 77 -3.07 10.09 -0.58
C LEU A 77 -4.24 9.71 0.33
N ALA A 78 -3.96 9.47 1.62
CA ALA A 78 -4.97 9.28 2.65
C ALA A 78 -4.61 10.09 3.90
N GLU A 79 -5.61 10.40 4.70
CA GLU A 79 -5.46 10.96 6.05
C GLU A 79 -6.02 9.96 7.05
N GLN A 80 -5.26 9.64 8.10
CA GLN A 80 -5.78 8.95 9.26
C GLN A 80 -6.47 9.98 10.17
N VAL A 81 -7.68 9.64 10.61
CA VAL A 81 -8.57 10.51 11.38
C VAL A 81 -9.09 9.77 12.60
N LEU A 82 -9.42 10.54 13.65
CA LEU A 82 -10.07 9.99 14.83
C LEU A 82 -11.52 9.60 14.51
N SER A 83 -11.97 8.49 15.08
CA SER A 83 -13.36 8.05 15.01
C SER A 83 -13.77 7.46 16.35
N PRO A 84 -14.97 7.80 16.88
CA PRO A 84 -15.48 7.17 18.09
C PRO A 84 -15.89 5.70 17.86
N TYR A 85 -15.97 5.25 16.61
CA TYR A 85 -16.46 3.93 16.24
C TYR A 85 -15.36 2.98 15.70
N ALA A 86 -14.10 3.43 15.68
CA ALA A 86 -13.00 2.64 15.15
C ALA A 86 -11.66 3.05 15.76
N VAL A 87 -10.76 2.08 15.97
CA VAL A 87 -9.39 2.35 16.41
C VAL A 87 -8.64 3.17 15.36
N ARG A 88 -8.89 2.91 14.08
CA ARG A 88 -8.36 3.69 12.97
C ARG A 88 -9.45 3.98 11.95
N ALA A 89 -9.53 5.23 11.51
CA ALA A 89 -10.38 5.65 10.42
C ALA A 89 -9.58 6.48 9.43
N TYR A 90 -10.02 6.51 8.18
CA TYR A 90 -9.30 7.13 7.08
C TYR A 90 -10.25 7.89 6.17
N LYS A 91 -9.70 8.86 5.45
CA LYS A 91 -10.37 9.46 4.28
C LYS A 91 -9.33 9.67 3.18
N PRO A 92 -9.72 9.58 1.90
CA PRO A 92 -8.84 9.99 0.80
C PRO A 92 -8.61 11.50 0.85
N THR A 93 -7.43 11.95 0.44
CA THR A 93 -7.18 13.38 0.24
C THR A 93 -7.79 13.87 -1.07
N GLN A 94 -7.96 15.18 -1.24
CA GLN A 94 -8.42 15.74 -2.52
C GLN A 94 -7.48 15.34 -3.67
N ARG A 95 -6.17 15.39 -3.42
CA ARG A 95 -5.15 14.93 -4.38
C ARG A 95 -5.38 13.49 -4.84
N ALA A 96 -5.73 12.59 -3.91
CA ALA A 96 -6.03 11.20 -4.27
C ALA A 96 -7.29 11.09 -5.13
N LEU A 97 -8.34 11.84 -4.81
CA LEU A 97 -9.58 11.86 -5.59
C LEU A 97 -9.32 12.36 -7.02
N ASP A 98 -8.53 13.42 -7.18
CA ASP A 98 -8.17 13.98 -8.48
C ASP A 98 -7.36 12.99 -9.33
N LEU A 99 -6.39 12.30 -8.72
CA LEU A 99 -5.60 11.26 -9.39
C LEU A 99 -6.46 10.07 -9.81
N LEU A 100 -7.37 9.61 -8.96
CA LEU A 100 -8.30 8.54 -9.31
C LEU A 100 -9.25 8.97 -10.44
N GLN A 101 -9.69 10.23 -10.46
CA GLN A 101 -10.52 10.75 -11.54
C GLN A 101 -9.75 10.79 -12.86
N ARG A 102 -8.48 11.17 -12.87
CA ARG A 102 -7.61 11.11 -14.05
C ARG A 102 -7.45 9.67 -14.54
N LEU A 103 -7.12 8.75 -13.63
CA LEU A 103 -6.96 7.33 -13.94
C LEU A 103 -8.23 6.74 -14.58
N ALA A 104 -9.42 7.14 -14.13
CA ALA A 104 -10.69 6.66 -14.66
C ALA A 104 -11.05 7.23 -16.05
N ARG A 105 -10.41 8.33 -16.49
CA ARG A 105 -10.61 8.90 -17.84
C ARG A 105 -9.67 8.31 -18.89
N GLU A 106 -8.58 7.71 -18.44
CA GLU A 106 -7.55 7.08 -19.28
C GLU A 106 -7.78 5.58 -19.48
N ALA A 107 -8.79 5.00 -18.79
CA ALA A 107 -9.19 3.60 -18.86
C ALA A 107 -10.42 3.42 -19.75
#